data_AF-A0AAW0C3C9-F1
#
_entry.id   AF-A0AAW0C3C9-F1
#
_cell.length_a   1.000
_cell.length_b   1.000
_cell.length_c   1.000
_cell.angle_alpha   90.00
_cell.angle_beta   90.00
_cell.angle_gamma   90.00
#
_symmetry.space_group_name_H-M   'P 1'
#
loop_
_entity.id
_entity.type
_entity.pdbx_description
1 polymer ?
#
loop_
_entity_poly.entity_id
_entity_poly.type
_entity_poly.pdbx_seq_one_letter_code
_entity_poly.pdbx_strand_id
1 'polypeptide(L)' 'VSRTGKAMQDLKALRPEKFTIAELDQELESMTLIRALPSQYDSFVSSLLLLDTLDLFKLHAAFHNEGVQRTTRNAYHKER' A
#
# COMPACT_ATOMS: atom_id res chain seq x y z
N VAL A 1 -24.53 15.87 8.76
CA VAL A 1 -23.74 14.64 8.50
C VAL A 1 -22.47 14.73 9.34
N SER A 2 -22.12 13.70 10.12
CA SER A 2 -20.85 13.69 10.87
C SER A 2 -19.65 13.65 9.91
N ARG A 3 -18.47 14.12 10.33
CA ARG A 3 -17.24 14.07 9.51
C ARG A 3 -17.01 12.68 8.91
N THR A 4 -17.24 11.65 9.72
CA THR A 4 -17.19 10.24 9.35
C THR A 4 -18.22 9.90 8.26
N GLY A 5 -19.46 10.37 8.39
CA GLY A 5 -20.50 10.15 7.37
C GLY A 5 -20.17 10.82 6.04
N LYS A 6 -19.54 12.00 6.05
CA LYS A 6 -19.11 12.70 4.83
C LYS A 6 -17.98 11.94 4.13
N ALA A 7 -16.98 11.49 4.88
CA ALA A 7 -15.90 10.66 4.34
C ALA A 7 -16.42 9.37 3.68
N MET A 8 -17.44 8.73 4.28
CA MET A 8 -18.07 7.55 3.67
C MET A 8 -18.83 7.86 2.38
N GLN A 9 -19.48 9.03 2.29
CA GLN A 9 -20.12 9.45 1.04
C GLN A 9 -19.08 9.77 -0.03
N ASP A 10 -17.99 10.43 0.33
CA ASP A 10 -16.92 10.79 -0.61
C ASP A 10 -16.24 9.53 -1.15
N LEU A 11 -15.96 8.53 -0.31
CA LEU A 11 -15.47 7.22 -0.76
C LEU A 11 -16.42 6.54 -1.75
N LYS A 12 -17.73 6.56 -1.48
CA LYS A 12 -18.72 5.99 -2.40
C LYS A 12 -18.78 6.74 -3.72
N ALA A 13 -18.58 8.06 -3.70
CA ALA A 13 -18.57 8.89 -4.90
C ALA A 13 -17.33 8.65 -5.78
N LEU A 14 -16.24 8.15 -5.21
CA LEU A 14 -15.03 7.77 -5.93
C LEU A 14 -15.17 6.42 -6.65
N ARG A 15 -16.25 5.66 -6.42
CA ARG A 15 -16.42 4.35 -7.04
C ARG A 15 -16.61 4.50 -8.56
N PRO A 16 -15.85 3.77 -9.38
CA PRO A 16 -16.09 3.73 -10.81
C PRO A 16 -17.47 3.13 -11.11
N GLU A 17 -18.07 3.55 -12.23
CA GLU A 17 -19.41 3.09 -12.67
C GLU A 17 -19.46 1.56 -12.86
N LYS A 18 -18.31 0.97 -13.22
CA LYS A 18 -18.08 -0.46 -13.24
C LYS A 18 -17.06 -0.80 -12.16
N PHE A 19 -17.47 -1.65 -11.22
CA PHE A 19 -16.62 -2.15 -10.15
C PHE A 19 -16.95 -3.63 -9.93
N THR A 20 -16.07 -4.49 -10.42
CA THR A 20 -16.17 -5.94 -10.41
C THR A 20 -15.65 -6.52 -9.11
N ILE A 21 -15.97 -7.79 -8.85
CA ILE A 21 -15.41 -8.52 -7.70
C ILE A 21 -13.88 -8.63 -7.81
N ALA A 22 -13.34 -8.77 -9.02
CA ALA A 22 -11.89 -8.82 -9.23
C ALA A 22 -11.18 -7.51 -8.81
N GLU A 23 -11.78 -6.35 -9.12
CA GLU A 23 -11.25 -5.06 -8.68
C GLU A 23 -11.35 -4.90 -7.15
N LEU A 24 -12.41 -5.43 -6.54
CA LEU A 24 -12.53 -5.48 -5.07
C LEU A 24 -11.44 -6.33 -4.43
N ASP A 25 -11.20 -7.53 -4.97
CA ASP A 25 -10.17 -8.43 -4.48
C ASP A 25 -8.79 -7.79 -4.60
N GLN A 26 -8.51 -7.07 -5.69
CA GLN A 26 -7.26 -6.35 -5.91
C GLN A 26 -7.05 -5.19 -4.92
N GLU A 27 -8.09 -4.39 -4.64
CA GLU A 27 -8.03 -3.34 -3.62
C GLU A 27 -7.82 -3.92 -2.21
N LEU A 28 -8.51 -5.02 -1.90
CA LEU A 28 -8.40 -5.69 -0.61
C LEU A 28 -7.02 -6.29 -0.40
N GLU A 29 -6.46 -6.93 -1.42
CA GLU A 29 -5.10 -7.46 -1.41
C GLU A 29 -4.08 -6.33 -1.17
N SER A 30 -4.22 -5.23 -1.91
CA SER A 30 -3.36 -4.05 -1.78
C SER A 30 -3.38 -3.47 -0.36
N MET A 31 -4.57 -3.32 0.23
CA MET A 31 -4.74 -2.82 1.60
C MET A 31 -4.19 -3.80 2.64
N THR A 32 -4.36 -5.10 2.41
CA THR A 32 -3.86 -6.15 3.30
C THR A 32 -2.33 -6.16 3.31
N LEU A 33 -1.69 -6.05 2.14
CA LEU A 33 -0.23 -5.97 2.02
C LEU A 33 0.36 -4.81 2.84
N ILE A 34 -0.23 -3.61 2.71
CA ILE A 34 0.25 -2.42 3.43
C ILE A 34 0.05 -2.59 4.94
N ARG A 35 -1.10 -3.11 5.38
CA ARG A 35 -1.43 -3.26 6.81
C ARG A 35 -0.72 -4.42 7.50
N ALA A 36 -0.29 -5.44 6.76
CA ALA A 36 0.43 -6.58 7.31
C ALA A 36 1.89 -6.26 7.68
N LEU A 37 2.41 -5.11 7.25
CA LEU A 37 3.78 -4.71 7.51
C LEU A 37 4.02 -4.39 9.00
N PRO A 38 5.10 -4.92 9.60
CA PRO A 38 5.53 -4.51 10.95
C PRO A 38 5.95 -3.04 11.01
N SER A 39 5.95 -2.45 12.21
CA SER A 39 6.30 -1.03 12.43
C SER A 39 7.71 -0.65 11.97
N GLN A 40 8.65 -1.59 11.89
CA GLN A 40 9.97 -1.32 11.29
C GLN A 40 9.93 -0.96 9.79
N TYR A 41 8.75 -1.01 9.15
CA TYR A 41 8.49 -0.58 7.78
C TYR A 41 7.67 0.73 7.72
N ASP A 42 7.45 1.45 8.83
CA ASP A 42 6.61 2.66 8.85
C ASP A 42 7.05 3.72 7.82
N SER A 43 8.36 3.90 7.62
CA SER A 43 8.88 4.81 6.59
C SER A 43 8.53 4.34 5.17
N PHE A 44 8.56 3.03 4.92
CA PHE A 44 8.17 2.45 3.65
C PHE A 44 6.66 2.57 3.44
N VAL A 45 5.84 2.25 4.45
CA VAL A 45 4.38 2.46 4.41
C VAL A 45 4.05 3.92 4.12
N SER A 46 4.71 4.86 4.78
CA SER A 46 4.54 6.29 4.53
C SER A 46 4.85 6.65 3.06
N SER A 47 5.90 6.07 2.48
CA SER A 47 6.23 6.29 1.06
C SER A 47 5.18 5.71 0.10
N LEU A 48 4.57 4.56 0.44
CA LEU A 48 3.51 3.95 -0.36
C LEU A 48 2.24 4.81 -0.35
N LEU A 49 1.91 5.42 0.79
CA LEU A 49 0.72 6.29 0.94
C LEU A 49 0.85 7.62 0.19
N LEU A 50 2.06 7.98 -0.24
CA LEU A 50 2.32 9.17 -1.07
C LEU A 50 2.21 8.90 -2.57
N LEU A 51 1.99 7.64 -2.98
CA LEU A 51 1.79 7.30 -4.38
C LEU A 51 0.46 7.88 -4.89
N ASP A 52 0.50 8.37 -6.13
CA ASP A 52 -0.66 8.90 -6.85
C ASP A 52 -1.75 7.84 -7.06
N THR A 53 -1.31 6.59 -7.27
CA THR A 53 -2.14 5.43 -7.52
C THR A 53 -1.56 4.20 -6.83
N LEU A 54 -2.41 3.50 -6.09
CA LEU A 54 -2.11 2.23 -5.44
C LEU A 54 -2.61 1.10 -6.32
N ASP A 55 -1.80 0.77 -7.33
CA ASP A 55 -2.01 -0.40 -8.17
C ASP A 55 -1.23 -1.60 -7.62
N LEU A 56 -1.85 -2.79 -7.66
CA LEU A 56 -1.28 -4.01 -7.11
C LEU A 56 0.07 -4.34 -7.76
N PHE A 57 0.20 -4.19 -9.07
CA PHE A 57 1.48 -4.44 -9.74
C PHE A 57 2.59 -3.49 -9.24
N LYS A 58 2.28 -2.19 -9.09
CA LYS A 58 3.21 -1.21 -8.52
C LYS A 58 3.58 -1.55 -7.07
N LEU A 59 2.62 -2.00 -6.27
CA LEU A 59 2.85 -2.43 -4.88
C LEU A 59 3.82 -3.62 -4.83
N HIS A 60 3.58 -4.66 -5.63
CA HIS A 60 4.48 -5.81 -5.68
C HIS A 60 5.93 -5.40 -6.04
N ALA A 61 6.09 -4.50 -7.02
CA ALA A 61 7.40 -3.98 -7.38
C ALA A 61 8.05 -3.18 -6.24
N ALA A 62 7.28 -2.34 -5.54
CA ALA A 62 7.78 -1.56 -4.40
C ALA A 62 8.23 -2.46 -3.25
N PHE A 63 7.45 -3.50 -2.92
CA PHE A 63 7.80 -4.48 -1.88
C PHE A 63 9.07 -5.26 -2.24
N HIS A 64 9.17 -5.69 -3.50
CA HIS A 64 10.37 -6.36 -4.00
C HIS A 64 11.62 -5.47 -3.84
N ASN A 65 11.53 -4.22 -4.28
CA ASN A 65 12.64 -3.26 -4.20
C ASN A 65 13.04 -2.98 -2.75
N GLU A 66 12.09 -2.76 -1.84
CA GLU A 66 12.39 -2.55 -0.42
C GLU A 66 13.08 -3.78 0.21
N GLY A 67 12.67 -4.99 -0.18
CA GLY A 67 13.34 -6.24 0.24
C GLY A 67 14.80 -6.32 -0.22
N VAL A 68 15.07 -6.01 -1.49
CA VAL A 68 16.44 -5.96 -2.04
C VAL A 68 17.29 -4.91 -1.34
N GLN A 69 16.75 -3.72 -1.12
CA GLN A 69 17.46 -2.64 -0.46
C GLN A 69 17.79 -2.94 1.01
N ARG A 70 16.86 -3.56 1.75
CA ARG A 70 17.14 -3.98 3.14
C ARG A 70 18.20 -5.06 3.22
N THR A 71 18.15 -6.03 2.31
CA THR A 71 19.13 -7.11 2.26
C THR A 71 20.53 -6.57 1.99
N THR A 72 20.66 -5.65 1.04
CA THR A 72 21.95 -4.99 0.74
C THR A 72 22.45 -4.15 1.92
N ARG A 73 21.61 -3.31 2.53
CA ARG A 73 21.97 -2.53 3.74
C ARG A 73 22.48 -3.44 4.87
N ASN A 74 21.81 -4.57 5.11
CA ASN A 74 22.19 -5.52 6.14
C ASN A 74 23.50 -6.25 5.83
N ALA A 75 23.79 -6.54 4.56
CA ALA A 75 25.05 -7.14 4.15
C ALA A 75 26.24 -6.22 4.45
N TYR A 76 26.15 -4.94 4.09
CA TYR A 76 27.20 -3.95 4.37
C TYR A 76 27.43 -3.72 5.88
N HIS A 77 26.40 -3.88 6.71
CA HIS A 77 26.54 -3.77 8.16
C HIS A 77 27.22 -4.98 8.81
N LYS A 78 27.26 -6.15 8.14
CA LYS A 78 27.88 -7.36 8.66
C LYS A 78 29.38 -7.46 8.35
N GLU A 79 29.86 -6.65 7.40
CA GLU A 79 31.25 -6.61 6.94
C GLU A 79 32.10 -5.53 7.64
N ARG A 80 31.54 -4.81 8.62
CA ARG A 80 32.21 -3.80 9.44
C ARG A 80 32.25 -4.22 10.90
#